data_AF-A0A8J7LJ31-F1
#
_entry.id   AF-A0A8J7LJ31-F1
#
_cell.length_a   1.000
_cell.length_b   1.000
_cell.length_c   1.000
_cell.angle_alpha   90.00
_cell.angle_beta   90.00
_cell.angle_gamma   90.00
#
_symmetry.space_group_name_H-M   'P 1'
#
loop_
_entity.id
_entity.type
_entity.pdbx_description
1 polymer ?
#
loop_
_entity_poly.entity_id
_entity_poly.type
_entity_poly.pdbx_seq_one_letter_code
_entity_poly.pdbx_strand_id
1 'polypeptide(L)'
;MTYPNRKTYWYSVAFIVLAIDQATKSLIDLTTPLGWSLEVTPFFNLVHVLNPGAAFSFLAGAGGWQRWFFLAIALGASIWLAWMLTKPVRRLEALAYS
;
A
#
# COMPACT_ATOMS: atom_id res chain seq x y z
N MET A 1 10.08 -16.09 28.91
CA MET A 1 10.08 -15.02 27.89
C MET A 1 9.98 -15.68 26.52
N THR A 2 8.80 -15.67 25.90
CA THR A 2 8.59 -16.19 24.54
C THR A 2 9.04 -15.14 23.55
N TYR A 3 10.16 -15.36 22.87
CA TYR A 3 10.52 -14.52 21.72
C TYR A 3 9.39 -14.62 20.69
N PRO A 4 8.84 -13.50 20.20
CA PRO A 4 7.80 -13.54 19.20
C PRO A 4 8.33 -14.33 18.00
N ASN A 5 7.52 -15.25 17.49
CA ASN A 5 7.85 -15.99 16.28
C ASN A 5 8.23 -14.97 15.20
N ARG A 6 9.43 -15.11 14.64
CA ARG A 6 9.98 -14.19 13.64
C ARG A 6 8.96 -13.87 12.53
N LYS A 7 8.14 -14.84 12.12
CA LYS A 7 7.09 -14.65 11.11
C LYS A 7 5.98 -13.72 11.62
N THR A 8 5.50 -13.94 12.84
CA THR A 8 4.49 -13.09 13.48
C THR A 8 4.94 -11.65 13.56
N TYR A 9 6.21 -11.40 13.92
CA TYR A 9 6.76 -10.05 13.92
C TYR A 9 6.65 -9.36 12.56
N TRP A 10 7.09 -10.02 11.48
CA TRP A 10 7.06 -9.45 10.13
C TRP A 10 5.63 -9.27 9.59
N TYR A 11 4.71 -10.20 9.89
CA TYR A 11 3.30 -10.00 9.56
C TYR A 11 2.66 -8.86 10.35
N SER A 12 3.06 -8.66 11.61
CA SER A 12 2.60 -7.51 12.41
C SER A 12 3.07 -6.19 11.82
N VAL A 13 4.32 -6.10 11.33
CA VAL A 13 4.82 -4.89 10.64
C VAL A 13 3.96 -4.60 9.41
N ALA A 14 3.74 -5.59 8.54
CA ALA A 14 2.90 -5.44 7.34
C ALA A 14 1.48 -4.96 7.67
N PHE A 15 0.87 -5.57 8.68
CA PHE A 15 -0.47 -5.20 9.12
C PHE A 15 -0.54 -3.79 9.70
N ILE A 16 0.46 -3.36 10.47
CA ILE A 16 0.54 -2.00 11.01
C ILE A 16 0.66 -0.98 9.88
N VAL A 17 1.51 -1.24 8.87
CA VAL A 17 1.66 -0.36 7.70
C VAL A 17 0.33 -0.26 6.94
N LEU A 18 -0.34 -1.39 6.70
CA LEU A 18 -1.67 -1.41 6.07
C LEU A 18 -2.71 -0.62 6.87
N ALA A 19 -2.73 -0.78 8.20
CA ALA A 19 -3.66 -0.07 9.07
C ALA A 19 -3.41 1.44 9.05
N ILE A 20 -2.15 1.87 9.08
CA ILE A 20 -1.77 3.29 8.99
C ILE A 20 -2.17 3.84 7.62
N ASP A 21 -1.87 3.15 6.52
CA ASP A 21 -2.26 3.56 5.16
C ASP A 21 -3.77 3.80 5.04
N GLN A 22 -4.58 2.84 5.48
CA GLN A 22 -6.03 2.94 5.40
C GLN A 22 -6.60 4.01 6.34
N ALA A 23 -6.05 4.16 7.54
CA ALA A 23 -6.45 5.21 8.48
C ALA A 23 -6.13 6.60 7.93
N THR A 24 -4.95 6.80 7.34
CA THR A 24 -4.57 8.09 6.73
C THR A 24 -5.46 8.42 5.54
N LYS A 25 -5.74 7.45 4.64
CA LYS A 25 -6.66 7.67 3.51
C LYS A 25 -8.06 8.02 3.99
N SER A 26 -8.58 7.28 4.96
CA SER A 26 -9.91 7.55 5.54
C SER A 26 -9.98 8.94 6.17
N LEU A 27 -8.91 9.37 6.86
CA LEU A 27 -8.84 10.72 7.43
C LEU A 27 -8.90 11.79 6.33
N ILE A 28 -8.14 11.63 5.24
CA ILE A 28 -8.16 12.58 4.11
C ILE A 28 -9.54 12.61 3.45
N ASP A 29 -10.15 11.45 3.19
CA ASP A 29 -11.49 11.33 2.60
C ASP A 29 -12.56 12.02 3.45
N LEU A 30 -12.45 11.96 4.78
CA LEU A 30 -13.42 12.56 5.71
C LEU A 30 -13.22 14.06 5.94
N THR A 31 -11.98 14.56 5.77
CA THR A 31 -11.62 15.93 6.17
C THR A 31 -11.41 16.87 4.99
N THR A 32 -11.25 16.36 3.77
CA THR A 32 -10.90 17.18 2.61
C THR A 32 -11.77 16.81 1.40
N PRO A 33 -12.25 17.78 0.60
CA PRO A 33 -12.94 17.49 -0.64
C PRO A 33 -11.96 16.96 -1.71
N LEU A 34 -12.48 16.22 -2.69
CA LEU A 34 -11.68 15.78 -3.84
C LEU A 34 -11.09 16.98 -4.59
N GLY A 35 -9.80 16.93 -4.91
CA GLY A 35 -9.05 18.01 -5.55
C GLY A 35 -8.46 19.03 -4.57
N TRP A 36 -8.69 18.87 -3.26
CA TRP A 36 -8.05 19.68 -2.24
C TRP A 36 -6.52 19.54 -2.26
N SER A 37 -5.80 20.63 -2.00
CA SER A 37 -4.34 20.68 -1.95
C SER A 37 -3.88 21.60 -0.82
N LEU A 38 -2.87 21.16 -0.07
CA LEU A 38 -2.20 21.93 0.97
C LEU A 38 -0.68 21.93 0.71
N GLU A 39 -0.13 23.12 0.56
CA GLU A 39 1.33 23.32 0.57
C GLU A 39 1.84 23.14 2.01
N VAL A 40 2.65 22.11 2.22
CA VAL A 40 3.25 21.81 3.54
C VAL A 40 4.65 22.40 3.62
N THR A 41 5.41 22.32 2.52
CA THR A 41 6.71 22.97 2.33
C THR A 41 6.81 23.48 0.88
N PRO A 42 7.80 24.33 0.56
CA PRO A 42 7.96 24.86 -0.81
C PRO A 42 8.19 23.81 -1.91
N PHE A 43 8.44 22.55 -1.55
CA PHE A 43 8.64 21.44 -2.50
C PHE A 43 7.68 20.26 -2.27
N PHE A 44 6.76 20.36 -1.31
CA PHE A 44 5.85 19.26 -0.96
C PHE A 44 4.41 19.76 -0.73
N ASN A 45 3.51 19.22 -1.54
CA ASN A 45 2.07 19.43 -1.43
C ASN A 45 1.39 18.12 -1.01
N LEU A 46 0.46 18.19 -0.07
CA LEU A 46 -0.47 17.12 0.24
C LEU A 46 -1.74 17.34 -0.58
N VAL A 47 -2.09 16.40 -1.46
CA VAL A 47 -3.20 16.53 -2.41
C VAL A 47 -4.17 15.37 -2.25
N HIS A 48 -5.46 15.66 -2.16
CA HIS A 48 -6.52 14.67 -2.20
C HIS A 48 -6.92 14.39 -3.66
N VAL A 49 -6.44 13.28 -4.19
CA VAL A 49 -6.77 12.80 -5.54
C VAL A 49 -7.05 11.30 -5.53
N LEU A 50 -8.03 10.87 -6.32
CA LEU A 50 -8.31 9.46 -6.56
C LEU A 50 -7.56 8.99 -7.81
N ASN A 51 -6.79 7.90 -7.68
CA ASN A 51 -6.08 7.31 -8.81
C ASN A 51 -6.88 6.11 -9.38
N PRO A 52 -7.55 6.25 -10.53
CA PRO A 52 -8.28 5.14 -11.17
C PRO A 52 -7.36 4.12 -11.88
N GLY A 53 -6.05 4.25 -11.77
CA GLY A 53 -5.05 3.49 -12.53
C GLY A 53 -4.45 4.26 -13.70
N ALA A 54 -4.45 5.59 -13.65
CA ALA A 54 -4.06 6.48 -14.76
C ALA A 54 -2.55 6.52 -15.05
N ALA A 55 -1.71 5.89 -14.20
CA ALA A 55 -0.28 5.74 -14.44
C ALA A 55 0.02 5.04 -15.78
N PHE A 56 -0.92 4.21 -16.27
CA PHE A 56 -0.95 3.69 -17.62
C PHE A 56 -2.01 4.48 -18.40
N SER A 57 -1.70 5.69 -18.83
CA SER A 57 -2.69 6.57 -19.50
C SER A 57 -3.33 5.92 -20.75
N PHE A 58 -2.68 4.91 -21.34
CA PHE A 58 -3.26 4.08 -22.41
C PHE A 58 -4.43 3.19 -21.95
N LEU A 59 -4.49 2.81 -20.67
CA LEU A 59 -5.58 2.03 -20.07
C LEU A 59 -6.66 2.89 -19.41
N ALA A 60 -6.45 4.20 -19.28
CA ALA A 60 -7.39 5.07 -18.56
C ALA A 60 -8.79 5.06 -19.20
N GLY A 61 -8.88 4.92 -20.53
CA GLY A 61 -10.13 4.79 -21.28
C GLY A 61 -10.61 3.35 -21.52
N ALA A 62 -9.92 2.33 -21.00
CA ALA A 62 -10.15 0.93 -21.37
C ALA A 62 -11.36 0.27 -20.68
N GLY A 63 -12.35 1.04 -20.21
CA GLY A 63 -13.59 0.48 -19.66
C GLY A 63 -13.49 -0.08 -18.24
N GLY A 64 -12.40 0.20 -17.50
CA GLY A 64 -12.33 -0.04 -16.04
C GLY A 64 -11.82 -1.42 -15.61
N TRP A 65 -11.60 -2.37 -16.54
CA TRP A 65 -11.06 -3.69 -16.21
C TRP A 65 -9.66 -3.62 -15.58
N GLN A 66 -8.90 -2.56 -15.88
CA GLN A 66 -7.56 -2.35 -15.33
C GLN A 66 -7.55 -2.37 -13.79
N ARG A 67 -8.65 -1.93 -13.14
CA ARG A 67 -8.80 -2.01 -11.69
C ARG A 67 -8.69 -3.44 -11.18
N TRP A 68 -9.44 -4.35 -11.80
CA TRP A 68 -9.47 -5.77 -11.41
C TRP A 68 -8.17 -6.48 -11.76
N PHE A 69 -7.57 -6.13 -12.90
CA PHE A 69 -6.26 -6.65 -13.30
C PHE A 69 -5.16 -6.26 -12.31
N PHE A 70 -5.06 -4.98 -11.94
CA PHE A 70 -4.07 -4.54 -10.96
C PHE A 70 -4.34 -5.09 -9.56
N LEU A 71 -5.61 -5.25 -9.18
CA LEU A 71 -5.96 -5.94 -7.93
C LEU A 71 -5.47 -7.39 -7.93
N ALA A 72 -5.65 -8.12 -9.02
CA ALA A 72 -5.18 -9.50 -9.14
C ALA A 72 -3.65 -9.60 -9.05
N ILE A 73 -2.92 -8.69 -9.72
CA ILE A 73 -1.45 -8.61 -9.61
C ILE A 73 -1.03 -8.31 -8.17
N ALA A 74 -1.66 -7.31 -7.54
CA ALA A 74 -1.34 -6.91 -6.18
C ALA A 74 -1.56 -8.08 -5.20
N LEU A 75 -2.70 -8.75 -5.29
CA LEU A 75 -2.99 -9.93 -4.47
C LEU A 75 -1.99 -11.06 -4.70
N GLY A 76 -1.66 -11.36 -5.96
CA GLY A 76 -0.66 -12.39 -6.29
C GLY A 76 0.72 -12.06 -5.72
N ALA A 77 1.18 -10.82 -5.86
CA ALA A 77 2.43 -10.35 -5.30
C ALA A 77 2.42 -10.39 -3.76
N SER A 78 1.34 -9.94 -3.11
CA SER A 78 1.21 -10.00 -1.64
C SER A 78 1.24 -11.43 -1.11
N ILE A 79 0.56 -12.38 -1.77
CA ILE A 79 0.61 -13.80 -1.40
C ILE A 79 2.03 -14.35 -1.55
N TRP A 80 2.70 -14.02 -2.66
CA TRP A 80 4.09 -14.43 -2.90
C TRP A 80 5.04 -13.90 -1.82
N LEU A 81 4.95 -12.61 -1.47
CA LEU A 81 5.80 -12.00 -0.45
C LEU A 81 5.50 -12.56 0.95
N ALA A 82 4.22 -12.77 1.29
CA ALA A 82 3.83 -13.44 2.53
C ALA A 82 4.42 -14.87 2.58
N TRP A 83 4.38 -15.62 1.48
CA TRP A 83 5.01 -16.93 1.41
C TRP A 83 6.54 -16.83 1.57
N MET A 84 7.20 -15.83 0.98
CA MET A 84 8.64 -15.60 1.15
C MET A 84 9.02 -15.29 2.60
N LEU A 85 8.18 -14.58 3.36
CA LEU A 85 8.37 -14.36 4.80
C LEU A 85 8.36 -15.65 5.63
N THR A 86 7.86 -16.77 5.08
CA THR A 86 7.96 -18.08 5.74
C THR A 86 9.34 -18.74 5.61
N LYS A 87 10.18 -18.26 4.68
CA LYS A 87 11.51 -18.78 4.38
C LYS A 87 12.60 -18.02 5.16
N PRO A 88 13.81 -18.60 5.30
CA PRO A 88 14.93 -17.90 5.93
C PRO A 88 15.49 -16.81 5.01
N VAL A 89 14.92 -15.62 5.08
CA VAL A 89 15.38 -14.41 4.37
C VAL A 89 16.29 -13.56 5.26
N ARG A 90 16.98 -12.54 4.74
CA ARG A 90 17.72 -11.58 5.60
C ARG A 90 16.73 -10.64 6.30
N ARG A 91 17.16 -9.95 7.38
CA ARG A 91 16.25 -9.04 8.12
C ARG A 91 15.79 -7.85 7.28
N LEU A 92 16.70 -7.26 6.49
CA LEU A 92 16.37 -6.14 5.60
C LEU A 92 15.43 -6.57 4.47
N GLU A 93 15.60 -7.79 3.94
CA GLU A 93 14.67 -8.36 2.95
C GLU A 93 13.29 -8.62 3.58
N ALA A 94 13.24 -9.17 4.79
CA ALA A 94 11.98 -9.38 5.49
C ALA A 94 11.25 -8.04 5.74
N LEU A 95 11.97 -6.99 6.13
CA LEU A 95 11.41 -5.65 6.27
C LEU A 95 10.87 -5.12 4.93
N ALA A 96 11.53 -5.42 3.81
CA ALA A 96 11.06 -5.00 2.49
C ALA A 96 9.84 -5.80 1.98
N TYR A 97 9.64 -7.02 2.49
CA TYR A 97 8.49 -7.85 2.12
C TYR A 97 7.26 -7.61 3.00
N SER A 98 7.48 -7.07 4.20
CA SER A 98 6.47 -6.63 5.16
C SER A 98 5.88 -5.28 4.78
#